data_AF-A0A1B9B245-F1
#
_entry.id   AF-A0A1B9B245-F1
#
_cell.length_a   1.000
_cell.length_b   1.000
_cell.length_c   1.000
_cell.angle_alpha   90.00
_cell.angle_beta   90.00
_cell.angle_gamma   90.00
#
_symmetry.space_group_name_H-M   'P 1'
#
loop_
_entity.id
_entity.type
_entity.pdbx_description
1 polymer ?
#
loop_
_entity_poly.entity_id
_entity_poly.type
_entity_poly.pdbx_seq_one_letter_code
_entity_poly.pdbx_strand_id
1 'polypeptide(L)'
;MQGNEKTLGYVRVVIDEVGKVAHICPNTLHHPDPDEQERLQKIISVNHLDEVFSKMGHSYKDCQVLVVFHENNNHVCVEHSMTIQPNFKSFWRERITKKIEKHHESMRDEIHIQSRIDLWEDTYKETFVPTRKVG
;
A
#
# COMPACT_ATOMS: atom_id res chain seq x y z
N MET A 1 29.10 3.00 24.41
CA MET A 1 28.04 2.00 24.16
C MET A 1 27.36 2.43 22.88
N GLN A 2 27.75 1.83 21.74
CA GLN A 2 27.03 2.07 20.48
C GLN A 2 25.67 1.39 20.62
N GLY A 3 24.61 2.18 20.71
CA GLY A 3 23.27 1.63 20.56
C GLY A 3 23.20 1.00 19.18
N ASN A 4 22.83 -0.27 19.08
CA ASN A 4 22.44 -0.86 17.82
C ASN A 4 21.22 -0.07 17.33
N GLU A 5 21.44 0.94 16.48
CA GLU A 5 20.36 1.66 15.83
C GLU A 5 19.56 0.65 15.02
N LYS A 6 18.30 0.53 15.39
CA LYS A 6 17.37 -0.41 14.79
C LYS A 6 16.87 0.23 13.50
N THR A 7 17.32 -0.25 12.34
CA THR A 7 16.78 0.26 11.08
C THR A 7 15.31 -0.10 10.96
N LEU A 8 14.47 0.93 10.83
CA LEU A 8 13.05 0.76 10.61
C LEU A 8 12.73 0.86 9.13
N GLY A 9 12.16 -0.20 8.59
CA GLY A 9 11.49 -0.19 7.30
C GLY A 9 10.03 0.23 7.46
N TYR A 10 9.45 0.72 6.37
CA TYR A 10 8.00 0.95 6.33
C TYR A 10 7.38 0.65 4.97
N VAL A 11 6.11 0.23 4.98
CA VAL A 11 5.30 -0.03 3.78
C VAL A 11 3.89 0.52 3.95
N ARG A 12 3.27 0.90 2.83
CA ARG A 12 1.83 1.13 2.80
C ARG A 12 1.15 -0.13 2.32
N VAL A 13 0.06 -0.49 2.97
CA VAL A 13 -0.65 -1.74 2.74
C VAL A 13 -2.12 -1.42 2.53
N VAL A 14 -2.71 -1.99 1.50
CA VAL A 14 -4.15 -1.92 1.24
C VAL A 14 -4.80 -3.14 1.88
N ILE A 15 -5.82 -2.90 2.70
CA ILE A 15 -6.63 -3.91 3.36
C ILE A 15 -8.06 -3.76 2.85
N ASP A 16 -8.59 -4.81 2.23
CA ASP A 16 -9.98 -4.85 1.73
C ASP A 16 -10.87 -5.53 2.76
N GLU A 17 -10.66 -6.84 2.94
CA GLU A 17 -11.33 -7.64 3.97
C GLU A 17 -10.65 -7.50 5.33
N VAL A 18 -11.36 -7.87 6.41
CA VAL A 18 -10.90 -7.65 7.78
C VAL A 18 -9.55 -8.34 8.02
N GLY A 19 -8.52 -7.53 8.26
CA GLY A 19 -7.16 -8.02 8.54
C GLY A 19 -6.47 -8.72 7.36
N LYS A 20 -7.04 -8.65 6.15
CA LYS A 20 -6.51 -9.28 4.94
C LYS A 20 -5.86 -8.26 4.03
N VAL A 21 -4.57 -8.43 3.80
CA VAL A 21 -3.79 -7.59 2.89
C VAL A 21 -4.15 -7.94 1.46
N ALA A 22 -4.68 -6.95 0.74
CA ALA A 22 -4.95 -7.06 -0.69
C ALA A 22 -3.70 -6.72 -1.52
N HIS A 23 -2.93 -5.72 -1.08
CA HIS A 23 -1.77 -5.24 -1.83
C HIS A 23 -0.77 -4.52 -0.93
N ILE A 24 0.54 -4.73 -1.18
CA ILE A 24 1.61 -3.93 -0.57
C ILE A 24 2.07 -2.91 -1.60
N CYS A 25 1.86 -1.63 -1.30
CA CYS A 25 2.28 -0.56 -2.19
C CYS A 25 3.80 -0.36 -2.10
N PRO A 26 4.51 -0.31 -3.24
CA PRO A 26 5.90 0.14 -3.27
C PRO A 26 6.01 1.53 -2.65
N ASN A 27 7.05 1.75 -1.87
CA ASN A 27 7.22 3.01 -1.16
C ASN A 27 7.64 4.15 -2.11
N THR A 28 7.16 5.37 -1.83
CA THR A 28 7.51 6.61 -2.54
C THR A 28 8.04 7.69 -1.59
N LEU A 29 8.22 7.39 -0.31
CA LEU A 29 8.74 8.33 0.68
C LEU A 29 10.28 8.30 0.70
N HIS A 30 10.89 9.43 1.03
CA HIS A 30 12.34 9.56 1.11
C HIS A 30 12.86 8.79 2.34
N HIS A 31 13.69 7.77 2.11
CA HIS A 31 14.44 7.06 3.15
C HIS A 31 15.91 7.49 3.08
N PRO A 32 16.61 7.70 4.23
CA PRO A 32 18.03 8.06 4.24
C PRO A 32 18.92 7.05 3.51
N ASP A 33 18.56 5.76 3.57
CA ASP A 33 19.19 4.66 2.84
C ASP A 33 18.16 3.93 1.95
N PRO A 34 18.06 4.27 0.64
CA PRO A 34 17.09 3.66 -0.27
C PRO A 34 17.31 2.17 -0.51
N ASP A 35 18.56 1.70 -0.53
CA ASP A 35 18.90 0.30 -0.82
C ASP A 35 18.48 -0.60 0.35
N GLU A 36 18.71 -0.14 1.57
CA GLU A 36 18.25 -0.82 2.78
C GLU A 36 16.72 -0.87 2.84
N GLN A 37 16.05 0.21 2.51
CA GLN A 37 14.59 0.28 2.47
C GLN A 37 13.99 -0.59 1.36
N GLU A 38 14.66 -0.75 0.22
CA GLU A 38 14.27 -1.70 -0.82
C GLU A 38 14.44 -3.14 -0.35
N ARG A 39 15.57 -3.46 0.30
CA ARG A 39 15.83 -4.78 0.89
C ARG A 39 14.76 -5.15 1.93
N LEU A 40 14.42 -4.23 2.83
CA LEU A 40 13.38 -4.43 3.85
C LEU A 40 11.99 -4.63 3.22
N GLN A 41 11.68 -3.94 2.11
CA GLN A 41 10.44 -4.15 1.37
C GLN A 41 10.35 -5.53 0.71
N LYS A 42 11.47 -6.15 0.35
CA LYS A 42 11.50 -7.48 -0.28
C LYS A 42 11.25 -8.62 0.72
N ILE A 43 11.58 -8.43 1.99
CA ILE A 43 11.40 -9.47 3.02
C ILE A 43 10.00 -9.45 3.65
N ILE A 44 9.27 -8.33 3.57
CA ILE A 44 7.90 -8.25 4.05
C ILE A 44 6.93 -8.76 2.99
N SER A 45 6.02 -9.65 3.40
CA SER A 45 5.07 -10.31 2.49
C SER A 45 3.63 -10.18 2.98
N VAL A 46 2.68 -10.36 2.06
CA VAL A 46 1.24 -10.37 2.34
C VAL A 46 0.92 -11.39 3.44
N ASN A 47 1.39 -12.63 3.30
CA ASN A 47 1.13 -13.70 4.27
C ASN A 47 1.63 -13.36 5.68
N HIS A 48 2.81 -12.74 5.78
CA HIS A 48 3.35 -12.33 7.07
C HIS A 48 2.48 -11.23 7.72
N LEU A 49 2.06 -10.24 6.94
CA LEU A 49 1.20 -9.15 7.42
C LEU A 49 -0.20 -9.66 7.82
N ASP A 50 -0.78 -10.57 7.06
CA ASP A 50 -2.03 -11.26 7.39
C ASP A 50 -1.94 -11.93 8.77
N GLU A 51 -0.87 -12.68 9.03
CA GLU A 51 -0.64 -13.32 10.33
C GLU A 51 -0.50 -12.29 11.46
N VAL A 52 0.26 -11.22 11.23
CA VAL A 52 0.44 -10.16 12.23
C VAL A 52 -0.88 -9.48 12.56
N PHE A 53 -1.65 -9.07 11.55
CA PHE A 53 -2.94 -8.40 11.76
C PHE A 53 -3.97 -9.32 12.43
N SER A 54 -3.95 -10.62 12.11
CA SER A 54 -4.82 -11.60 12.79
C SER A 54 -4.54 -11.71 14.28
N LYS A 55 -3.27 -11.52 14.71
CA LYS A 55 -2.82 -11.63 16.11
C LYS A 55 -2.98 -10.33 16.90
N MET A 56 -2.85 -9.18 16.24
CA MET A 56 -2.93 -7.87 16.89
C MET A 56 -4.34 -7.50 17.37
N GLY A 57 -5.38 -8.20 16.91
CA GLY A 57 -6.77 -7.88 17.25
C GLY A 57 -7.26 -6.56 16.63
N HIS A 58 -6.47 -5.94 15.74
CA HIS A 58 -6.88 -4.77 14.98
C HIS A 58 -7.78 -5.18 13.82
N SER A 59 -9.00 -4.65 13.80
CA SER A 59 -9.98 -4.91 12.73
C SER A 59 -9.85 -3.90 11.59
N TYR A 60 -8.67 -3.80 10.96
CA TYR A 60 -8.53 -3.00 9.75
C TYR A 60 -9.43 -3.57 8.65
N LYS A 61 -10.17 -2.70 7.96
CA LYS A 61 -11.08 -3.04 6.88
C LYS A 61 -11.23 -1.85 5.94
N ASP A 62 -11.25 -2.09 4.64
CA ASP A 62 -11.32 -1.07 3.58
C ASP A 62 -10.47 0.17 3.90
N CYS A 63 -9.17 -0.02 4.06
CA CYS A 63 -8.27 1.06 4.43
C CYS A 63 -6.86 0.89 3.85
N GLN A 64 -6.12 1.99 3.84
CA GLN A 64 -4.68 1.97 3.68
C GLN A 64 -4.03 2.13 5.05
N VAL A 65 -3.08 1.26 5.36
CA VAL A 65 -2.33 1.22 6.62
C VAL A 65 -0.87 1.49 6.33
N LEU A 66 -0.23 2.33 7.14
CA LEU A 66 1.23 2.43 7.20
C LEU A 66 1.72 1.41 8.23
N VAL A 67 2.61 0.53 7.81
CA VAL A 67 3.26 -0.47 8.67
C VAL A 67 4.72 -0.09 8.82
N VAL A 68 5.16 0.05 10.07
CA VAL A 68 6.56 0.24 10.44
C VAL A 68 7.08 -1.06 11.02
N PHE A 69 8.20 -1.53 10.51
CA PHE A 69 8.76 -2.82 10.86
C PHE A 69 10.28 -2.75 10.88
N HIS A 70 10.90 -3.79 11.39
CA HIS A 70 12.35 -3.99 11.29
C HIS A 70 12.62 -5.47 11.07
N GLU A 71 13.87 -5.76 10.73
CA GLU A 71 14.38 -7.12 10.71
C GLU A 71 15.19 -7.40 11.98
N ASN A 72 14.93 -8.53 12.62
CA ASN A 72 15.68 -9.01 13.76
C ASN A 72 16.01 -10.50 13.54
N ASN A 73 17.29 -10.84 13.41
CA ASN A 73 17.75 -12.22 13.20
C ASN A 73 16.97 -12.97 12.09
N ASN A 74 16.81 -12.33 10.92
CA ASN A 74 16.04 -12.82 9.77
C ASN A 74 14.51 -12.95 9.98
N HIS A 75 13.98 -12.38 11.05
CA HIS A 75 12.54 -12.25 11.27
C HIS A 75 12.09 -10.81 11.06
N VAL A 76 10.99 -10.63 10.33
CA VAL A 76 10.30 -9.35 10.24
C VAL A 76 9.45 -9.16 11.49
N CYS A 77 9.59 -8.00 12.11
CA CYS A 77 8.84 -7.63 13.30
C CYS A 77 8.16 -6.28 13.07
N VAL A 78 6.83 -6.27 13.14
CA VAL A 78 6.03 -5.04 13.05
C VAL A 78 6.08 -4.31 14.40
N GLU A 79 6.60 -3.08 14.37
CA GLU A 79 6.69 -2.19 15.54
C GLU A 79 5.40 -1.40 15.72
N HIS A 80 4.87 -0.88 14.61
CA HIS A 80 3.69 -0.04 14.64
C HIS A 80 2.89 -0.19 13.35
N SER A 81 1.57 -0.02 13.48
CA SER A 81 0.69 0.10 12.32
C SER A 81 -0.36 1.18 12.58
N MET A 82 -0.69 1.96 11.55
CA MET A 82 -1.69 3.02 11.65
C MET A 82 -2.50 3.14 10.37
N THR A 83 -3.81 3.35 10.50
CA THR A 83 -4.65 3.72 9.36
C THR A 83 -4.26 5.12 8.87
N ILE A 84 -3.88 5.23 7.61
CA ILE A 84 -3.58 6.52 6.97
C ILE A 84 -4.74 7.00 6.09
N GLN A 85 -5.56 6.10 5.57
CA GLN A 85 -6.75 6.44 4.80
C GLN A 85 -7.85 5.38 4.99
N PRO A 86 -8.94 5.68 5.72
CA PRO A 86 -10.12 4.82 5.74
C PRO A 86 -10.92 4.93 4.44
N ASN A 87 -11.77 3.94 4.17
CA ASN A 87 -12.60 3.83 2.97
C ASN A 87 -11.77 3.91 1.68
N PHE A 88 -10.62 3.22 1.67
CA PHE A 88 -9.58 3.44 0.67
C PHE A 88 -10.01 3.04 -0.73
N LYS A 89 -10.84 2.00 -0.88
CA LYS A 89 -11.37 1.56 -2.18
C LYS A 89 -12.11 2.70 -2.88
N SER A 90 -13.02 3.35 -2.16
CA SER A 90 -13.80 4.49 -2.68
C SER A 90 -12.91 5.71 -2.99
N PHE A 91 -11.97 6.01 -2.08
CA PHE A 91 -11.04 7.12 -2.23
C PHE A 91 -10.15 6.95 -3.46
N TRP A 92 -9.58 5.76 -3.65
CA TRP A 92 -8.70 5.47 -4.76
C TRP A 92 -9.48 5.49 -6.08
N ARG A 93 -10.69 4.92 -6.12
CA ARG A 93 -11.57 4.98 -7.29
C ARG A 93 -11.88 6.42 -7.72
N GLU A 94 -12.20 7.29 -6.76
CA GLU A 94 -12.41 8.72 -7.01
C GLU A 94 -11.14 9.40 -7.56
N ARG A 95 -9.96 9.06 -7.05
CA ARG A 95 -8.69 9.62 -7.54
C ARG A 95 -8.35 9.19 -8.96
N ILE A 96 -8.64 7.95 -9.33
CA ILE A 96 -8.47 7.48 -10.71
C ILE A 96 -9.50 8.19 -11.59
N THR A 97 -10.76 8.27 -11.17
CA THR A 97 -11.83 8.98 -11.91
C THR A 97 -11.44 10.43 -12.19
N LYS A 98 -11.01 11.20 -11.17
CA LYS A 98 -10.51 12.58 -11.33
C LYS A 98 -9.30 12.70 -12.26
N LYS A 99 -8.50 11.64 -12.37
CA LYS A 99 -7.40 11.60 -13.34
C LYS A 99 -7.95 11.41 -14.73
N ILE A 100 -8.89 10.50 -14.96
CA ILE A 100 -9.51 10.31 -16.28
C ILE A 100 -10.21 11.60 -16.76
N GLU A 101 -10.91 12.30 -15.86
CA GLU A 101 -11.62 13.56 -16.19
C GLU A 101 -10.70 14.72 -16.57
N LYS A 102 -9.45 14.72 -16.08
CA LYS A 102 -8.49 15.72 -16.54
C LYS A 102 -8.17 15.39 -18.00
N HIS A 103 -8.50 16.29 -18.93
CA HIS A 103 -8.07 16.16 -20.31
C HIS A 103 -6.53 16.07 -20.32
N HIS A 104 -6.01 14.88 -20.62
CA HIS A 104 -4.59 14.69 -20.83
C HIS A 104 -4.33 14.65 -22.32
N GLU A 105 -3.34 15.42 -22.75
CA GLU A 105 -3.01 15.60 -24.16
C GLU A 105 -1.87 14.67 -24.61
N SER A 106 -1.45 13.71 -23.76
CA SER A 106 -0.28 12.88 -24.01
C SER A 106 -0.50 11.39 -23.78
N MET A 107 0.10 10.58 -24.66
CA MET A 107 0.14 9.11 -24.54
C MET A 107 0.73 8.63 -23.19
N ARG A 108 1.65 9.41 -22.60
CA ARG A 108 2.23 9.09 -21.28
C ARG A 108 1.18 9.13 -20.18
N ASP A 109 0.26 10.07 -20.23
CA ASP A 109 -0.79 10.21 -19.23
C ASP A 109 -1.84 9.10 -19.35
N GLU A 110 -2.17 8.70 -20.59
CA GLU A 110 -3.04 7.54 -20.87
C GLU A 110 -2.45 6.25 -20.27
N ILE A 111 -1.16 5.97 -20.51
CA ILE A 111 -0.45 4.81 -19.93
C ILE A 111 -0.46 4.88 -18.39
N HIS A 112 -0.24 6.06 -17.82
CA HIS A 112 -0.28 6.25 -16.37
C HIS A 112 -1.67 6.06 -15.75
N ILE A 113 -2.72 6.40 -16.49
CA ILE A 113 -4.10 6.14 -16.06
C ILE A 113 -4.37 4.65 -16.14
N GLN A 114 -4.04 4.00 -17.25
CA GLN A 114 -4.30 2.57 -17.45
C GLN A 114 -3.58 1.73 -16.39
N SER A 115 -2.30 1.98 -16.14
CA SER A 115 -1.55 1.29 -15.08
C SER A 115 -2.18 1.44 -13.68
N ARG A 116 -2.86 2.56 -13.40
CA ARG A 116 -3.58 2.76 -12.12
C ARG A 116 -4.90 1.99 -12.08
N ILE A 117 -5.57 1.87 -13.22
CA ILE A 117 -6.77 1.03 -13.37
C ILE A 117 -6.36 -0.43 -13.16
N ASP A 118 -5.37 -0.92 -13.90
CA ASP A 118 -4.89 -2.31 -13.83
C ASP A 118 -4.49 -2.68 -12.40
N LEU A 119 -3.76 -1.79 -11.71
CA LEU A 119 -3.37 -2.01 -10.32
C LEU A 119 -4.57 -2.05 -9.36
N TRP A 120 -5.59 -1.23 -9.60
CA TRP A 120 -6.81 -1.24 -8.80
C TRP A 120 -7.60 -2.54 -9.04
N GLU A 121 -7.73 -2.97 -10.28
CA GLU A 121 -8.42 -4.22 -10.64
C GLU A 121 -7.68 -5.44 -10.11
N ASP A 122 -6.34 -5.45 -10.15
CA ASP A 122 -5.53 -6.50 -9.54
C ASP A 122 -5.66 -6.51 -8.02
N THR A 123 -5.76 -5.34 -7.37
CA THR A 123 -5.92 -5.26 -5.91
C THR A 123 -7.28 -5.78 -5.46
N TYR A 124 -8.36 -5.36 -6.11
CA TYR A 124 -9.74 -5.66 -5.67
C TYR A 124 -10.40 -6.83 -6.42
N LYS A 125 -9.73 -7.39 -7.43
CA LYS A 125 -10.23 -8.48 -8.29
C LYS A 125 -11.60 -8.17 -8.91
N GLU A 126 -11.86 -6.91 -9.22
CA GLU A 126 -13.10 -6.42 -9.82
C GLU A 126 -12.80 -5.43 -10.96
N THR A 127 -13.70 -5.31 -11.93
CA THR A 127 -13.57 -4.35 -13.03
C THR A 127 -13.71 -2.91 -12.52
N PHE A 128 -12.85 -2.01 -12.98
CA PHE A 128 -12.87 -0.61 -12.62
C PHE A 128 -14.08 0.09 -13.26
N VAL A 129 -14.86 0.76 -12.42
CA VAL A 129 -15.98 1.61 -12.85
C VAL A 129 -15.75 3.01 -12.29
N PRO A 130 -15.64 4.06 -13.14
CA PRO A 130 -15.53 5.43 -12.68
C PRO A 130 -16.71 5.84 -11.78
N THR A 131 -16.48 6.72 -10.81
CA THR A 131 -17.54 7.22 -9.91
C THR A 131 -18.52 8.16 -10.60
N ARG A 132 -18.17 8.67 -11.79
CA ARG A 132 -18.95 9.63 -12.58
C ARG A 132 -18.82 9.28 -14.06
N LYS A 133 -19.81 9.67 -14.88
CA LYS A 133 -19.72 9.50 -16.33
C LYS A 133 -18.57 10.37 -16.86
N VAL A 134 -17.55 9.72 -17.37
CA VAL A 134 -16.51 10.35 -18.18
C VAL A 134 -17.04 10.33 -19.62
N GLY A 135 -17.15 11.50 -20.23
CA GLY A 135 -17.63 11.70 -21.60
C GLY A 135 -16.54 12.28 -22.49
#